data_AF-A0A4V1THJ9-F1
#
_entry.id   AF-A0A4V1THJ9-F1
#
_cell.length_a   1.000
_cell.length_b   1.000
_cell.length_c   1.000
_cell.angle_alpha   90.00
_cell.angle_beta   90.00
_cell.angle_gamma   90.00
#
_symmetry.space_group_name_H-M   'P 1'
#
loop_
_entity.id
_entity.type
_entity.pdbx_description
1 polymer ?
#
loop_
_entity_poly.entity_id
_entity_poly.type
_entity_poly.pdbx_seq_one_letter_code
_entity_poly.pdbx_strand_id
1 'polypeptide(L)'
;MSNTITTERGKPAELGATIDADGVHFAVYSENADAIEVCLFDEAGTQETDRLTLEGLDGEGFRYGFVPGLAAGARYGLRAKGPYAPKEGHRFDYSKLLVDPYAIQLDRPFIYQPGLTAPPERELDSAAFIPRAVVIDPLRDATTLPFKAPGFTYELSVRAFSQRNPDISSELRGTVAALAEPHFLDHLERIG
;
A
#
# COMPACT_ATOMS: atom_id res chain seq x y z
N MET A 1 11.77 11.83 19.11
CA MET A 1 10.84 12.97 18.97
C MET A 1 9.53 12.35 18.55
N SER A 2 8.41 12.68 19.20
CA SER A 2 7.11 12.11 18.82
C SER A 2 6.58 12.89 17.62
N ASN A 3 6.04 12.18 16.65
CA ASN A 3 5.48 12.80 15.47
C ASN A 3 4.17 13.54 15.80
N THR A 4 3.83 14.55 15.00
CA THR A 4 2.56 15.28 15.12
C THR A 4 1.92 15.37 13.74
N ILE A 5 0.59 15.38 13.70
CA ILE A 5 -0.18 15.51 12.48
C ILE A 5 -0.97 16.81 12.49
N THR A 6 -1.04 17.46 11.33
CA THR A 6 -1.68 18.77 11.15
C THR A 6 -2.63 18.74 9.96
N THR A 7 -3.62 19.63 9.93
CA THR A 7 -4.62 19.69 8.84
C THR A 7 -4.41 20.86 7.89
N GLU A 8 -3.64 21.88 8.30
CA GLU A 8 -3.50 23.16 7.58
C GLU A 8 -2.96 23.02 6.15
N ARG A 9 -2.18 21.96 5.90
CA ARG A 9 -1.60 21.62 4.59
C ARG A 9 -2.20 20.38 3.96
N GLY A 10 -3.28 19.84 4.54
CA GLY A 10 -3.88 18.60 4.11
C GLY A 10 -4.32 18.60 2.65
N LYS A 11 -4.11 17.48 1.97
CA LYS A 11 -4.45 17.30 0.57
C LYS A 11 -5.43 16.12 0.38
N PRO A 12 -6.73 16.31 0.66
CA PRO A 12 -7.70 15.21 0.62
C PRO A 12 -7.83 14.50 -0.73
N ALA A 13 -7.52 15.19 -1.83
CA ALA A 13 -7.54 14.62 -3.18
C ALA A 13 -6.30 13.76 -3.54
N GLU A 14 -5.21 13.85 -2.78
CA GLU A 14 -3.98 13.07 -2.98
C GLU A 14 -4.00 11.82 -2.10
N LEU A 15 -4.77 10.81 -2.51
CA LEU A 15 -5.01 9.58 -1.75
C LEU A 15 -3.74 8.74 -1.54
N GLY A 16 -3.66 8.13 -0.36
CA GLY A 16 -2.50 7.40 0.13
C GLY A 16 -1.51 8.31 0.87
N ALA A 17 -0.25 7.86 0.91
CA ALA A 17 0.86 8.64 1.44
C ALA A 17 1.62 9.34 0.31
N THR A 18 1.65 10.68 0.31
CA THR A 18 2.33 11.50 -0.69
C THR A 18 3.44 12.33 -0.05
N ILE A 19 4.65 12.22 -0.57
CA ILE A 19 5.83 12.95 -0.07
C ILE A 19 5.75 14.43 -0.49
N ASP A 20 6.07 15.31 0.44
CA ASP A 20 6.29 16.74 0.22
C ASP A 20 7.74 17.11 0.63
N ALA A 21 8.15 18.35 0.42
CA ALA A 21 9.53 18.81 0.67
C ALA A 21 10.00 18.61 2.13
N ASP A 22 9.08 18.67 3.09
CA ASP A 22 9.36 18.65 4.53
C ASP A 22 8.47 17.69 5.33
N GLY A 23 7.81 16.73 4.68
CA GLY A 23 6.93 15.80 5.36
C GLY A 23 6.14 14.90 4.40
N VAL A 24 5.08 14.28 4.94
CA VAL A 24 4.21 13.37 4.19
C VAL A 24 2.75 13.74 4.43
N HIS A 25 2.00 13.87 3.34
CA HIS A 25 0.54 13.95 3.36
C HIS A 25 -0.04 12.55 3.40
N PHE A 26 -1.06 12.35 4.22
CA PHE A 26 -1.89 11.15 4.23
C PHE A 26 -3.32 11.55 3.88
N ALA A 27 -3.95 10.83 2.96
CA ALA A 27 -5.38 10.95 2.72
C ALA A 27 -6.00 9.58 2.42
N VAL A 28 -7.17 9.31 2.97
CA VAL A 28 -7.89 8.05 2.75
C VAL A 28 -9.39 8.26 2.84
N TYR A 29 -10.13 7.61 1.95
CA TYR A 29 -11.58 7.67 1.95
C TYR A 29 -12.18 6.78 3.05
N SER A 30 -13.07 7.35 3.86
CA SER A 30 -14.01 6.55 4.64
C SER A 30 -15.24 7.35 5.06
N GLU A 31 -16.37 7.01 4.46
CA GLU A 31 -17.66 7.63 4.75
C GLU A 31 -18.17 7.33 6.17
N ASN A 32 -17.89 6.12 6.68
CA ASN A 32 -18.54 5.59 7.89
C ASN A 32 -17.60 5.45 9.10
N ALA A 33 -16.32 5.82 8.98
CA ALA A 33 -15.40 5.77 10.11
C ALA A 33 -15.67 6.95 11.06
N ASP A 34 -15.67 6.71 12.36
CA ASP A 34 -15.64 7.79 13.35
C ASP A 34 -14.26 8.48 13.36
N ALA A 35 -13.20 7.68 13.20
CA ALA A 35 -11.82 8.17 13.14
C ALA A 35 -10.95 7.22 12.31
N ILE A 36 -9.91 7.78 11.69
CA ILE A 36 -8.83 7.00 11.09
C ILE A 36 -7.52 7.48 11.69
N GLU A 37 -6.66 6.54 12.03
CA GLU A 37 -5.33 6.82 12.56
C GLU A 37 -4.26 6.19 11.66
N VAL A 38 -3.18 6.95 11.46
CA VAL A 38 -1.94 6.48 10.88
C VAL A 38 -1.08 5.90 12.00
N CYS A 39 -0.81 4.60 11.95
CA CYS A 39 0.11 3.92 12.86
C CYS A 39 1.49 3.87 12.20
N LEU A 40 2.47 4.55 12.80
CA LEU A 40 3.85 4.56 12.32
C LEU A 40 4.66 3.46 12.99
N PHE A 41 5.64 2.93 12.27
CA PHE A 41 6.50 1.86 12.75
C PHE A 41 7.97 2.22 12.66
N ASP A 42 8.78 1.49 13.43
CA ASP A 42 10.24 1.51 13.30
C ASP A 42 10.71 1.12 11.89
N GLU A 43 12.01 1.28 11.62
CA GLU A 43 12.61 0.96 10.33
C GLU A 43 12.49 -0.53 9.96
N ALA A 44 12.35 -1.43 10.95
CA ALA A 44 12.12 -2.85 10.71
C ALA A 44 10.63 -3.18 10.43
N GLY A 45 9.72 -2.22 10.61
CA GLY A 45 8.28 -2.40 10.53
C GLY A 45 7.70 -3.25 11.67
N THR A 46 8.45 -3.45 12.75
CA THR A 46 8.12 -4.41 13.81
C THR A 46 7.39 -3.80 14.99
N GLN A 47 7.84 -2.64 15.47
CA GLN A 47 7.26 -1.95 16.62
C GLN A 47 6.52 -0.69 16.15
N GLU A 48 5.29 -0.52 16.62
CA GLU A 48 4.54 0.73 16.47
C GLU A 48 5.21 1.82 17.32
N THR A 49 5.57 2.94 16.70
CA THR A 49 6.32 4.04 17.34
C THR A 49 5.45 5.23 17.67
N ASP A 50 4.44 5.52 16.84
CA ASP A 50 3.48 6.60 17.03
C ASP A 50 2.13 6.21 16.41
N ARG A 51 1.07 6.85 16.90
CA ARG A 51 -0.29 6.73 16.35
C ARG A 51 -0.90 8.11 16.22
N LEU A 52 -1.29 8.49 15.01
CA LEU A 52 -1.66 9.86 14.65
C LEU A 52 -3.05 9.88 14.02
N THR A 53 -4.02 10.52 14.67
CA THR A 53 -5.39 10.67 14.14
C THR A 53 -5.41 11.63 12.96
N LEU A 54 -6.05 11.20 11.85
CA LEU A 54 -6.37 12.09 10.73
C LEU A 54 -7.50 13.04 11.15
N GLU A 55 -7.13 14.19 11.71
CA GLU A 55 -8.08 15.23 12.17
C GLU A 55 -8.80 15.94 11.01
N GLY A 56 -8.25 15.88 9.80
CA GLY A 56 -8.85 16.47 8.62
C GLY A 56 -10.00 15.61 8.11
N LEU A 57 -11.15 16.23 7.87
CA LEU A 57 -12.29 15.64 7.19
C LEU A 57 -12.85 16.66 6.20
N ASP A 58 -12.96 16.28 4.93
CA ASP A 58 -13.65 17.09 3.95
C ASP A 58 -15.16 16.76 3.84
N GLY A 59 -15.87 17.49 2.98
CA GLY A 59 -17.32 17.29 2.77
C GLY A 59 -17.69 16.02 2.02
N GLU A 60 -16.71 15.26 1.48
CA GLU A 60 -16.92 14.07 0.66
C GLU A 60 -16.51 12.78 1.38
N GLY A 61 -16.06 12.86 2.64
CA GLY A 61 -15.71 11.70 3.46
C GLY A 61 -14.24 11.32 3.43
N PHE A 62 -13.37 12.14 2.85
CA PHE A 62 -11.93 11.93 2.86
C PHE A 62 -11.34 12.39 4.20
N ARG A 63 -10.65 11.48 4.87
CA ARG A 63 -9.83 11.75 6.06
C ARG A 63 -8.44 12.13 5.61
N TYR A 64 -7.84 13.17 6.19
CA TYR A 64 -6.52 13.64 5.77
C TYR A 64 -5.70 14.27 6.89
N GLY A 65 -4.40 14.38 6.65
CA GLY A 65 -3.47 15.09 7.52
C GLY A 65 -2.06 15.13 6.96
N PHE A 66 -1.22 15.99 7.52
CA PHE A 66 0.17 16.18 7.14
C PHE A 66 1.07 15.94 8.35
N VAL A 67 2.09 15.10 8.19
CA VAL A 67 3.08 14.77 9.23
C VAL A 67 4.43 15.43 8.86
N PRO A 68 4.80 16.54 9.51
CA PRO A 68 6.08 17.19 9.27
C PRO A 68 7.26 16.30 9.67
N GLY A 69 8.34 16.35 8.89
CA GLY A 69 9.60 15.63 9.14
C GLY A 69 9.55 14.13 8.82
N LEU A 70 8.39 13.56 8.51
CA LEU A 70 8.32 12.19 8.01
C LEU A 70 8.92 12.11 6.60
N ALA A 71 9.66 11.04 6.31
CA ALA A 71 10.40 10.90 5.06
C ALA A 71 10.02 9.62 4.29
N ALA A 72 10.49 9.54 3.05
CA ALA A 72 10.43 8.32 2.25
C ALA A 72 11.03 7.12 3.00
N GLY A 73 10.45 5.94 2.81
CA GLY A 73 10.81 4.71 3.51
C GLY A 73 10.12 4.50 4.85
N ALA A 74 9.41 5.51 5.37
CA ALA A 74 8.58 5.35 6.58
C ALA A 74 7.56 4.23 6.39
N ARG A 75 7.42 3.40 7.42
CA ARG A 75 6.47 2.27 7.44
C ARG A 75 5.24 2.66 8.24
N TYR A 76 4.09 2.39 7.67
CA TYR A 76 2.83 2.72 8.30
C TYR A 76 1.75 1.66 8.03
N GLY A 77 0.69 1.74 8.82
CA GLY A 77 -0.60 1.12 8.56
C GLY A 77 -1.71 2.05 9.04
N LEU A 78 -2.95 1.63 8.86
CA LEU A 78 -4.12 2.41 9.29
C LEU A 78 -4.91 1.65 10.36
N ARG A 79 -5.55 2.37 11.28
CA ARG A 79 -6.66 1.85 12.08
C ARG A 79 -7.89 2.68 11.83
N ALA A 80 -9.03 2.02 11.71
CA ALA A 80 -10.31 2.69 11.54
C ALA A 80 -11.21 2.38 12.74
N LYS A 81 -11.66 3.43 13.41
CA LYS A 81 -12.71 3.34 14.43
C LYS A 81 -14.05 3.62 13.77
N GLY A 82 -15.08 2.89 14.17
CA GLY A 82 -16.43 3.05 13.66
C GLY A 82 -17.38 2.00 14.22
N PRO A 83 -18.63 1.94 13.73
CA PRO A 83 -19.62 1.00 14.22
C PRO A 83 -19.28 -0.46 13.85
N TYR A 84 -19.48 -1.38 14.79
CA TYR A 84 -19.55 -2.80 14.48
C TYR A 84 -21.01 -3.26 14.53
N ALA A 85 -21.68 -3.21 13.37
CA ALA A 85 -23.06 -3.63 13.18
C ALA A 85 -23.17 -4.53 11.93
N PRO A 86 -22.74 -5.81 11.97
CA PRO A 86 -22.64 -6.65 10.79
C PRO A 86 -23.95 -6.87 10.02
N LYS A 87 -25.10 -6.74 10.69
CA LYS A 87 -26.43 -6.81 10.07
C LYS A 87 -26.73 -5.63 9.15
N GLU A 88 -26.08 -4.49 9.39
CA GLU A 88 -26.17 -3.27 8.61
C GLU A 88 -24.97 -3.10 7.66
N GLY A 89 -24.06 -4.08 7.64
CA GLY A 89 -22.85 -4.07 6.80
C GLY A 89 -21.63 -3.42 7.46
N HIS A 90 -21.78 -2.73 8.59
CA HIS A 90 -20.66 -2.12 9.30
C HIS A 90 -19.81 -3.17 10.04
N ARG A 91 -18.50 -3.18 9.77
CA ARG A 91 -17.54 -4.17 10.29
C ARG A 91 -16.26 -3.51 10.81
N PHE A 92 -16.35 -2.31 11.35
CA PHE A 92 -15.18 -1.66 11.95
C PHE A 92 -14.68 -2.49 13.13
N ASP A 93 -13.38 -2.77 13.12
CA ASP A 93 -12.69 -3.48 14.19
C ASP A 93 -11.36 -2.78 14.41
N TYR A 94 -11.33 -1.92 15.42
CA TYR A 94 -10.17 -1.09 15.73
C TYR A 94 -8.95 -1.93 16.18
N SER A 95 -9.15 -3.19 16.61
CA SER A 95 -8.03 -4.10 16.90
C SER A 95 -7.28 -4.54 15.64
N LYS A 96 -7.87 -4.39 14.45
CA LYS A 96 -7.21 -4.75 13.20
C LYS A 96 -6.43 -3.57 12.64
N LEU A 97 -5.13 -3.76 12.46
CA LEU A 97 -4.34 -2.93 11.57
C LEU A 97 -4.75 -3.22 10.13
N LEU A 98 -4.91 -2.16 9.35
CA LEU A 98 -5.28 -2.17 7.94
C LEU A 98 -4.08 -1.71 7.10
N VAL A 99 -4.00 -2.24 5.89
CA VAL A 99 -3.14 -1.70 4.85
C VAL A 99 -3.86 -0.51 4.21
N ASP A 100 -3.14 0.57 3.92
CA ASP A 100 -3.69 1.68 3.15
C ASP A 100 -4.10 1.17 1.75
N PRO A 101 -5.38 1.32 1.34
CA PRO A 101 -5.83 0.87 0.02
C PRO A 101 -5.12 1.58 -1.15
N TYR A 102 -4.46 2.72 -0.90
CA TYR A 102 -3.68 3.48 -1.87
C TYR A 102 -2.16 3.29 -1.70
N ALA A 103 -1.72 2.33 -0.87
CA ALA A 103 -0.30 2.01 -0.72
C ALA A 103 0.32 1.56 -2.05
N ILE A 104 1.43 2.18 -2.40
CA ILE A 104 2.18 1.86 -3.63
C ILE A 104 3.11 0.66 -3.41
N GLN A 105 3.68 0.54 -2.20
CA GLN A 105 4.58 -0.53 -1.83
C GLN A 105 4.24 -1.09 -0.45
N LEU A 106 4.33 -2.42 -0.34
CA LEU A 106 4.25 -3.16 0.92
C LEU A 106 5.62 -3.74 1.26
N ASP A 107 5.96 -3.76 2.55
CA ASP A 107 7.28 -4.19 3.03
C ASP A 107 7.49 -5.71 3.02
N ARG A 108 6.41 -6.49 2.98
CA ARG A 108 6.44 -7.96 2.98
C ARG A 108 5.17 -8.56 2.35
N PRO A 109 5.19 -9.84 1.94
CA PRO A 109 3.98 -10.54 1.53
C PRO A 109 2.99 -10.69 2.69
N PHE A 110 1.70 -10.64 2.36
CA PHE A 110 0.65 -10.98 3.32
C PHE A 110 0.70 -12.48 3.67
N ILE A 111 0.60 -12.78 4.97
CA ILE A 111 0.50 -14.15 5.49
C ILE A 111 -0.76 -14.24 6.33
N TYR A 112 -1.68 -15.11 5.92
CA TYR A 112 -2.90 -15.34 6.68
C TYR A 112 -2.59 -15.90 8.07
N GLN A 113 -3.26 -15.33 9.07
CA GLN A 113 -3.26 -15.81 10.44
C GLN A 113 -4.70 -15.92 10.95
N PRO A 114 -5.09 -16.98 11.68
CA PRO A 114 -6.45 -17.13 12.19
C PRO A 114 -6.94 -15.95 13.04
N GLY A 115 -6.03 -15.24 13.74
CA GLY A 115 -6.37 -14.04 14.52
C GLY A 115 -6.90 -12.86 13.70
N LEU A 116 -6.68 -12.85 12.37
CA LEU A 116 -7.17 -11.80 11.48
C LEU A 116 -8.69 -11.84 11.30
N THR A 117 -9.30 -13.01 11.47
CA THR A 117 -10.76 -13.20 11.36
C THR A 117 -11.44 -13.34 12.71
N ALA A 118 -10.68 -13.22 13.80
CA ALA A 118 -11.22 -13.18 15.14
C ALA A 118 -12.15 -11.97 15.30
N PRO A 119 -13.34 -12.15 15.92
CA PRO A 119 -14.32 -11.10 16.02
C PRO A 119 -13.86 -10.01 17.01
N PRO A 120 -14.39 -8.77 16.92
CA PRO A 120 -13.87 -7.62 17.64
C PRO A 120 -13.89 -7.78 19.17
N GLU A 121 -14.81 -8.57 19.72
CA GLU A 121 -14.93 -8.81 21.17
C GLU A 121 -13.71 -9.53 21.76
N ARG A 122 -12.86 -10.12 20.91
CA ARG A 122 -11.58 -10.72 21.34
C ARG A 122 -10.43 -9.73 21.39
N GLU A 123 -10.59 -8.54 20.79
CA GLU A 123 -9.61 -7.45 20.80
C GLU A 123 -8.20 -7.88 20.39
N LEU A 124 -8.09 -8.87 19.48
CA LEU A 124 -6.79 -9.39 19.04
C LEU A 124 -6.14 -8.42 18.06
N ASP A 125 -5.07 -7.78 18.52
CA ASP A 125 -4.24 -6.91 17.69
C ASP A 125 -3.61 -7.69 16.53
N SER A 126 -3.93 -7.27 15.31
CA SER A 126 -3.39 -7.89 14.09
C SER A 126 -2.06 -7.30 13.63
N ALA A 127 -1.55 -6.24 14.27
CA ALA A 127 -0.39 -5.48 13.79
C ALA A 127 0.80 -6.40 13.47
N ALA A 128 1.11 -7.41 14.28
CA ALA A 128 2.24 -8.31 14.04
C ALA A 128 2.16 -9.11 12.72
N PHE A 129 0.98 -9.22 12.09
CA PHE A 129 0.72 -10.09 10.94
C PHE A 129 0.43 -9.35 9.63
N ILE A 130 0.17 -8.04 9.72
CA ILE A 130 -0.21 -7.22 8.56
C ILE A 130 1.05 -6.59 7.96
N PRO A 131 1.28 -6.68 6.63
CA PRO A 131 2.38 -5.98 6.01
C PRO A 131 2.25 -4.46 6.18
N ARG A 132 3.37 -3.74 6.23
CA ARG A 132 3.35 -2.28 6.32
C ARG A 132 3.30 -1.68 4.94
N ALA A 133 2.50 -0.64 4.78
CA ALA A 133 2.66 0.26 3.66
C ALA A 133 3.98 1.05 3.84
N VAL A 134 4.65 1.33 2.73
CA VAL A 134 5.89 2.09 2.71
C VAL A 134 5.63 3.41 1.99
N VAL A 135 6.00 4.52 2.62
CA VAL A 135 5.97 5.83 1.96
C VAL A 135 7.02 5.85 0.86
N ILE A 136 6.59 5.96 -0.39
CA ILE A 136 7.48 5.99 -1.55
C ILE A 136 6.91 6.92 -2.61
N ASP A 137 7.80 7.62 -3.33
CA ASP A 137 7.45 8.29 -4.57
C ASP A 137 7.86 7.39 -5.75
N PRO A 138 6.91 6.82 -6.50
CA PRO A 138 7.25 5.96 -7.62
C PRO A 138 7.79 6.78 -8.79
N LEU A 139 8.84 6.28 -9.42
CA LEU A 139 9.27 6.77 -10.74
C LEU A 139 8.13 6.55 -11.76
N ARG A 140 7.71 7.62 -12.44
CA ARG A 140 6.67 7.62 -13.48
C ARG A 140 7.21 8.17 -14.81
N ASP A 141 8.43 7.81 -15.15
CA ASP A 141 9.15 8.28 -16.35
C ASP A 141 9.01 7.35 -17.56
N ALA A 142 8.20 6.30 -17.46
CA ALA A 142 7.95 5.37 -18.56
C ALA A 142 7.33 6.08 -19.77
N THR A 143 8.00 6.01 -20.91
CA THR A 143 7.47 6.49 -22.19
C THR A 143 6.30 5.61 -22.64
N THR A 144 5.15 6.21 -22.92
CA THR A 144 4.02 5.50 -23.52
C THR A 144 4.42 4.93 -24.87
N LEU A 145 4.34 3.60 -25.00
CA LEU A 145 4.59 2.93 -26.28
C LEU A 145 3.37 3.09 -27.20
N PRO A 146 3.57 3.41 -28.49
CA PRO A 146 2.48 3.54 -29.43
C PRO A 146 1.85 2.17 -29.74
N PHE A 147 0.58 1.98 -29.40
CA PHE A 147 -0.20 0.82 -29.83
C PHE A 147 -1.00 1.17 -31.09
N LYS A 148 -0.91 0.35 -32.14
CA LYS A 148 -1.70 0.52 -33.37
C LYS A 148 -2.58 -0.70 -33.60
N ALA A 149 -3.89 -0.50 -33.68
CA ALA A 149 -4.83 -1.55 -34.02
C ALA A 149 -4.83 -1.85 -35.55
N PRO A 150 -5.01 -3.12 -35.97
CA PRO A 150 -5.08 -4.32 -35.12
C PRO A 150 -3.70 -4.68 -34.56
N GLY A 151 -3.64 -5.00 -33.27
CA GLY A 151 -2.43 -5.45 -32.58
C GLY A 151 -2.50 -6.93 -32.20
N PHE A 152 -1.36 -7.48 -31.80
CA PHE A 152 -1.26 -8.84 -31.26
C PHE A 152 -1.14 -8.78 -29.73
N THR A 153 -2.00 -9.53 -29.02
CA THR A 153 -1.95 -9.63 -27.56
C THR A 153 -1.37 -10.97 -27.16
N TYR A 154 -0.28 -10.95 -26.39
CA TYR A 154 0.36 -12.14 -25.84
C TYR A 154 0.13 -12.21 -24.32
N GLU A 155 -0.82 -13.05 -23.89
CA GLU A 155 -1.08 -13.28 -22.47
C GLU A 155 -0.02 -14.22 -21.88
N LEU A 156 0.58 -13.82 -20.75
CA LEU A 156 1.59 -14.63 -20.06
C LEU A 156 1.52 -14.51 -18.54
N SER A 157 1.93 -15.56 -17.85
CA SER A 157 2.20 -15.52 -16.42
C SER A 157 3.65 -15.11 -16.17
N VAL A 158 3.86 -13.94 -15.56
CA VAL A 158 5.19 -13.41 -15.18
C VAL A 158 6.05 -14.51 -14.55
N ARG A 159 5.48 -15.23 -13.58
CA ARG A 159 6.21 -16.26 -12.85
C ARG A 159 6.49 -17.48 -13.71
N ALA A 160 5.44 -18.10 -14.25
CA ALA A 160 5.57 -19.39 -14.90
C ALA A 160 6.44 -19.33 -16.16
N PHE A 161 6.46 -18.18 -16.84
CA PHE A 161 7.24 -17.97 -18.05
C PHE A 161 8.74 -18.21 -17.85
N SER A 162 9.34 -17.59 -16.82
CA SER A 162 10.79 -17.62 -16.62
C SER A 162 11.26 -18.59 -15.54
N GLN A 163 10.36 -19.10 -14.68
CA GLN A 163 10.73 -19.89 -13.49
C GLN A 163 11.64 -21.10 -13.80
N ARG A 164 11.45 -21.72 -14.97
CA ARG A 164 12.17 -22.92 -15.40
C ARG A 164 13.11 -22.67 -16.59
N ASN A 165 13.27 -21.42 -17.03
CA ASN A 165 14.14 -21.09 -18.16
C ASN A 165 15.61 -21.12 -17.70
N PRO A 166 16.44 -22.06 -18.19
CA PRO A 166 17.85 -22.15 -17.79
C PRO A 166 18.66 -20.93 -18.25
N ASP A 167 18.21 -20.22 -19.28
CA ASP A 167 18.93 -19.10 -19.91
C ASP A 167 18.73 -17.76 -19.16
N ILE A 168 17.86 -17.73 -18.15
CA ILE A 168 17.65 -16.58 -17.27
C ILE A 168 18.39 -16.83 -15.95
N SER A 169 19.06 -15.80 -15.42
CA SER A 169 19.73 -15.91 -14.11
C SER A 169 18.74 -16.35 -13.02
N SER A 170 19.17 -17.27 -12.16
CA SER A 170 18.33 -17.87 -11.12
C SER A 170 17.67 -16.85 -10.18
N GLU A 171 18.32 -15.70 -9.95
CA GLU A 171 17.80 -14.61 -9.11
C GLU A 171 16.65 -13.83 -9.75
N LEU A 172 16.56 -13.82 -11.09
CA LEU A 172 15.54 -13.11 -11.84
C LEU A 172 14.34 -14.01 -12.19
N ARG A 173 14.54 -15.33 -12.23
CA ARG A 173 13.49 -16.29 -12.60
C ARG A 173 12.22 -16.10 -11.79
N GLY A 174 11.10 -15.99 -12.49
CA GLY A 174 9.78 -15.84 -11.93
C GLY A 174 9.41 -14.43 -11.46
N THR A 175 10.24 -13.43 -11.75
CA THR A 175 10.03 -12.02 -11.38
C THR A 175 9.64 -11.16 -12.59
N VAL A 176 9.16 -9.94 -12.33
CA VAL A 176 8.90 -8.95 -13.40
C VAL A 176 10.20 -8.58 -14.13
N ALA A 177 11.34 -8.53 -13.44
CA ALA A 177 12.63 -8.20 -14.05
C ALA A 177 13.07 -9.22 -15.12
N ALA A 178 12.64 -10.49 -15.01
CA ALA A 178 12.91 -11.47 -16.06
C ALA A 178 12.24 -11.14 -17.40
N LEU A 179 11.23 -10.26 -17.43
CA LEU A 179 10.61 -9.78 -18.66
C LEU A 179 11.43 -8.69 -19.36
N ALA A 180 12.56 -8.28 -18.80
CA ALA A 180 13.53 -7.40 -19.45
C ALA A 180 14.78 -8.15 -19.93
N GLU A 181 14.87 -9.47 -19.70
CA GLU A 181 16.02 -10.26 -20.12
C GLU A 181 16.08 -10.40 -21.65
N PRO A 182 17.27 -10.32 -22.28
CA PRO A 182 17.43 -10.37 -23.73
C PRO A 182 16.73 -11.56 -24.38
N HIS A 183 16.85 -12.76 -23.79
CA HIS A 183 16.20 -13.96 -24.31
C HIS A 183 14.67 -13.81 -24.44
N PHE A 184 14.02 -13.06 -23.53
CA PHE A 184 12.59 -12.81 -23.65
C PHE A 184 12.27 -11.76 -24.70
N LEU A 185 13.03 -10.68 -24.76
CA LEU A 185 12.84 -9.63 -25.77
C LEU A 185 13.01 -10.20 -27.19
N ASP A 186 14.05 -11.01 -27.41
CA ASP A 186 14.28 -11.73 -28.67
C ASP A 186 13.12 -12.67 -29.03
N HIS A 187 12.53 -13.33 -28.01
CA HIS A 187 11.35 -14.17 -28.21
C HIS A 187 10.15 -13.36 -28.68
N LEU A 188 9.88 -12.20 -28.07
CA LEU A 188 8.80 -11.30 -28.46
C LEU A 188 9.00 -10.79 -29.89
N GLU A 189 10.20 -10.32 -30.24
CA GLU A 189 10.52 -9.89 -31.62
C GLU A 189 10.30 -11.00 -32.65
N ARG A 190 10.62 -12.25 -32.28
CA ARG A 190 10.45 -13.41 -33.17
C ARG A 190 8.98 -13.76 -33.42
N ILE A 191 8.08 -13.52 -32.45
CA ILE A 191 6.66 -13.84 -32.60
C ILE A 191 5.82 -12.68 -33.17
N GLY A 192 6.38 -11.46 -33.17
CA GLY A 192 5.75 -10.23 -33.69
C GLY A 192 5.03 -9.41 -32.63
#